data_AF-A0A0F9MUG6-F1
#
_entry.id   AF-A0A0F9MUG6-F1
#
_cell.length_a   1.000
_cell.length_b   1.000
_cell.length_c   1.000
_cell.angle_alpha   90.00
_cell.angle_beta   90.00
_cell.angle_gamma   90.00
#
_symmetry.space_group_name_H-M   'P 1'
#
loop_
_entity.id
_entity.type
_entity.pdbx_description
1 polymer ?
#
loop_
_entity_poly.entity_id
_entity_poly.type
_entity_poly.pdbx_seq_one_letter_code
_entity_poly.pdbx_strand_id
1 'polypeptide(L)'
;MSTWPPGVSDGLVLPCAICGLHPKFDFRVTDECWQAVLGKAEYRRGVVCLPCFDRLATEKRLDVSRALIEVQFTGIGKTIILKPQSTHRYKSPSAEAKP
;
A
#
# COMPACT_ATOMS: atom_id res chain seq x y z
N MET A 1 -2.64 22.60 18.13
CA MET A 1 -2.29 21.41 17.34
C MET A 1 -2.73 20.20 18.14
N SER A 2 -3.61 19.38 17.59
CA SER A 2 -4.18 18.25 18.32
C SER A 2 -3.11 17.20 18.61
N THR A 3 -2.84 16.95 19.89
CA THR A 3 -1.92 15.91 20.39
C THR A 3 -2.59 14.55 20.35
N TRP A 4 -3.12 14.16 19.18
CA TRP A 4 -3.56 12.79 18.99
C TRP A 4 -2.32 11.90 18.87
N PRO A 5 -2.25 10.79 19.62
CA PRO A 5 -1.17 9.83 19.43
C PRO A 5 -1.22 9.31 17.98
N PRO A 6 -0.07 8.89 17.41
CA PRO A 6 -0.05 8.22 16.12
C PRO A 6 -1.04 7.05 16.13
N GLY A 7 -1.91 6.99 15.12
CA GLY A 7 -2.78 5.83 14.94
C GLY A 7 -1.92 4.60 14.68
N VAL A 8 -2.00 3.61 15.57
CA VAL A 8 -1.38 2.30 15.38
C VAL A 8 -2.49 1.33 15.00
N SER A 9 -2.31 0.63 13.88
CA SER A 9 -3.28 -0.36 13.40
C SER A 9 -3.41 -1.49 14.43
N ASP A 10 -4.62 -1.71 14.93
CA ASP A 10 -5.00 -2.85 15.78
C ASP A 10 -5.44 -4.08 14.96
N GLY A 11 -5.27 -4.01 13.63
CA GLY A 11 -5.52 -5.09 12.69
C GLY A 11 -6.63 -4.75 11.69
N LEU A 12 -6.44 -5.18 10.45
CA LEU A 12 -7.42 -4.96 9.38
C LEU A 12 -8.52 -6.04 9.45
N VAL A 13 -9.69 -5.65 9.94
CA VAL A 13 -10.88 -6.52 10.03
C VAL A 13 -11.79 -6.45 8.80
N LEU A 14 -11.65 -5.42 7.97
CA LEU A 14 -12.49 -5.24 6.78
C LEU A 14 -11.82 -5.88 5.54
N PRO A 15 -12.62 -6.51 4.64
CA PRO A 15 -12.11 -7.02 3.39
C PRO A 15 -11.67 -5.88 2.46
N CYS A 16 -10.73 -6.18 1.56
CA CYS A 16 -10.34 -5.24 0.53
C CYS A 16 -11.53 -4.92 -0.39
N ALA A 17 -11.79 -3.63 -0.60
CA ALA A 17 -12.87 -3.14 -1.46
C ALA A 17 -12.71 -3.49 -2.96
N ILE A 18 -11.54 -3.98 -3.36
CA ILE A 18 -11.25 -4.35 -4.76
C ILE A 18 -11.32 -5.87 -4.96
N CYS A 19 -10.61 -6.65 -4.15
CA CYS A 19 -10.53 -8.10 -4.32
C CYS A 19 -11.34 -8.91 -3.31
N GLY A 20 -11.95 -8.28 -2.30
CA GLY A 20 -12.74 -8.95 -1.25
C GLY A 20 -11.91 -9.72 -0.21
N LEU A 21 -10.59 -9.85 -0.38
CA LEU A 21 -9.73 -10.57 0.55
C LEU A 21 -9.42 -9.72 1.78
N HIS A 22 -9.37 -10.36 2.96
CA HIS A 22 -8.96 -9.72 4.21
C HIS A 22 -7.44 -9.49 4.18
N PRO A 23 -6.96 -8.23 4.20
CA PRO A 23 -5.53 -7.95 4.18
C PRO A 23 -4.86 -8.49 5.44
N LYS A 24 -3.69 -9.08 5.30
CA LYS A 24 -2.86 -9.53 6.43
C LYS A 24 -1.89 -8.46 6.91
N PHE A 25 -1.64 -7.47 6.08
CA PHE A 25 -0.73 -6.38 6.33
C PHE A 25 -1.45 -5.06 6.10
N ASP A 26 -1.27 -4.15 7.04
CA ASP A 26 -1.55 -2.74 6.83
C ASP A 26 -0.29 -2.06 6.26
N PHE A 27 -0.44 -0.90 5.64
CA PHE A 27 0.71 -0.20 5.06
C PHE A 27 0.46 1.30 5.01
N ARG A 28 1.57 2.05 4.99
CA ARG A 28 1.55 3.50 4.85
C ARG A 28 2.42 3.90 3.67
N VAL A 29 1.86 4.72 2.79
CA VAL A 29 2.57 5.39 1.70
C VAL A 29 2.51 6.90 1.90
N THR A 30 3.28 7.67 1.14
CA THR A 30 3.13 9.13 1.14
C THR A 30 1.75 9.55 0.63
N ASP A 31 1.26 10.70 1.10
CA ASP A 31 -0.05 11.24 0.73
C ASP A 31 -0.13 11.48 -0.79
N GLU A 32 0.96 11.92 -1.42
CA GLU A 32 1.01 12.17 -2.86
C GLU A 32 0.77 10.87 -3.65
N CYS A 33 1.37 9.76 -3.21
CA CYS A 33 1.17 8.46 -3.84
C CYS A 33 -0.27 7.97 -3.63
N TRP A 34 -0.78 8.07 -2.39
CA TRP A 34 -2.16 7.70 -2.09
C TRP A 34 -3.17 8.47 -2.95
N GLN A 35 -3.02 9.80 -3.05
CA GLN A 35 -3.90 10.63 -3.87
C GLN A 35 -3.78 10.31 -5.36
N ALA A 36 -2.57 10.07 -5.87
CA ALA A 36 -2.39 9.73 -7.28
C ALA A 36 -3.03 8.38 -7.65
N VAL A 37 -2.93 7.38 -6.76
CA VAL A 37 -3.50 6.04 -6.97
C VAL A 37 -5.02 6.03 -6.74
N LEU A 38 -5.49 6.56 -5.61
CA LEU A 38 -6.87 6.37 -5.12
C LEU A 38 -7.71 7.65 -5.03
N GLY A 39 -7.16 8.84 -5.23
CA GLY A 39 -7.80 10.12 -4.84
C GLY A 39 -9.23 10.31 -5.37
N LYS A 40 -9.54 9.80 -6.56
CA LYS A 40 -10.89 9.85 -7.19
C LYS A 40 -11.60 8.49 -7.26
N ALA A 41 -11.02 7.44 -6.69
CA ALA A 41 -11.61 6.10 -6.75
C ALA A 41 -12.81 5.98 -5.81
N GLU A 42 -13.84 5.26 -6.24
CA GLU A 42 -15.05 5.02 -5.42
C GLU A 42 -14.73 4.25 -4.13
N TYR A 43 -13.74 3.36 -4.20
CA TYR A 43 -13.26 2.52 -3.10
C TYR A 43 -12.23 3.22 -2.20
N ARG A 44 -11.95 4.53 -2.38
CA ARG A 44 -10.95 5.27 -1.57
C ARG A 44 -11.28 5.34 -0.08
N ARG A 45 -12.55 5.17 0.28
CA ARG A 45 -13.04 5.16 1.67
C ARG A 45 -13.05 3.75 2.28
N GLY A 46 -12.83 2.72 1.47
CA GLY A 46 -12.70 1.34 1.93
C GLY A 46 -11.24 0.97 2.19
N VAL A 47 -11.04 -0.23 2.72
CA VAL A 47 -9.71 -0.82 2.85
C VAL A 47 -9.24 -1.28 1.47
N VAL A 48 -8.03 -0.89 1.06
CA VAL A 48 -7.38 -1.39 -0.16
C VAL A 48 -6.13 -2.15 0.26
N CYS A 49 -6.01 -3.43 -0.10
CA CYS A 49 -4.83 -4.21 0.27
C CYS A 49 -3.60 -3.77 -0.55
N LEU A 50 -2.41 -3.94 0.01
CA LEU A 50 -1.15 -3.57 -0.64
C LEU A 50 -1.00 -4.16 -2.06
N PRO A 51 -1.33 -5.45 -2.34
CA PRO A 51 -1.26 -5.97 -3.71
C PRO A 51 -2.18 -5.27 -4.71
N CYS A 52 -3.41 -4.93 -4.30
CA CYS A 52 -4.33 -4.22 -5.19
C CYS A 52 -3.90 -2.76 -5.38
N PHE A 53 -3.38 -2.12 -4.33
CA PHE A 53 -2.81 -0.78 -4.42
C PHE A 53 -1.62 -0.74 -5.39
N ASP A 54 -0.69 -1.69 -5.28
CA ASP A 54 0.50 -1.80 -6.13
C ASP A 54 0.15 -2.05 -7.61
N ARG A 55 -0.85 -2.89 -7.87
CA ARG A 55 -1.37 -3.10 -9.23
C ARG A 55 -1.89 -1.79 -9.83
N LEU A 56 -2.74 -1.06 -9.10
CA LEU A 56 -3.27 0.23 -9.56
C LEU A 56 -2.19 1.29 -9.75
N ALA A 57 -1.19 1.32 -8.86
CA ALA A 57 -0.04 2.21 -9.00
C ALA A 57 0.75 1.88 -10.27
N THR A 58 1.01 0.59 -10.52
CA THR A 58 1.69 0.12 -11.73
C THR A 58 0.93 0.51 -13.01
N GLU A 59 -0.40 0.36 -13.03
CA GLU A 59 -1.24 0.81 -14.16
C GLU A 59 -1.10 2.32 -14.41
N LYS A 60 -0.82 3.11 -13.37
CA LYS A 60 -0.56 4.55 -13.42
C LYS A 60 0.93 4.89 -13.58
N ARG A 61 1.79 3.90 -13.81
CA ARG A 61 3.26 4.06 -13.91
C ARG A 61 3.90 4.68 -12.66
N LEU A 62 3.29 4.45 -11.51
CA LEU A 62 3.81 4.84 -10.21
C LEU A 62 4.49 3.65 -9.56
N ASP A 63 5.58 3.92 -8.89
CA ASP A 63 6.31 2.93 -8.14
C ASP A 63 6.06 3.10 -6.65
N VAL A 64 5.26 2.18 -6.09
CA VAL A 64 4.90 2.18 -4.66
C VAL A 64 6.13 2.06 -3.78
N SER A 65 7.20 1.40 -4.23
CA SER A 65 8.38 1.17 -3.40
C SER A 65 9.06 2.47 -2.97
N ARG A 66 8.96 3.53 -3.79
CA ARG A 66 9.53 4.85 -3.48
C ARG A 66 8.67 5.65 -2.52
N ALA A 67 7.39 5.33 -2.46
CA ALA A 67 6.42 6.03 -1.61
C ALA A 67 6.09 5.25 -0.33
N LEU A 68 6.46 3.97 -0.25
CA LEU A 68 6.22 3.12 0.91
C LEU A 68 7.00 3.64 2.11
N ILE A 69 6.29 3.97 3.18
CA ILE A 69 6.86 4.42 4.44
C ILE A 69 7.06 3.22 5.38
N GLU A 70 6.04 2.37 5.51
CA GLU A 70 6.12 1.15 6.31
C GLU A 70 5.00 0.16 5.97
N VAL A 71 5.22 -1.11 6.32
CA VAL A 71 4.23 -2.18 6.33
C VAL A 71 4.06 -2.66 7.76
N GLN A 72 2.83 -2.85 8.21
CA GLN A 72 2.51 -3.26 9.57
C GLN A 72 1.82 -4.62 9.56
N PHE A 73 2.29 -5.54 10.40
CA PHE A 73 1.64 -6.80 10.70
C PHE A 73 1.11 -6.77 12.13
N THR A 74 -0.19 -6.94 12.30
CA THR A 74 -0.80 -7.06 13.63
C THR A 74 -1.07 -8.53 13.94
N GLY A 75 -0.38 -9.04 14.95
CA GLY A 75 -0.58 -10.38 15.51
C GLY A 75 -1.20 -10.33 16.90
N ILE A 76 -1.29 -11.47 17.56
CA ILE A 76 -1.82 -11.56 18.93
C ILE A 76 -0.89 -10.81 19.89
N GLY A 77 -1.39 -9.72 20.48
CA GLY A 77 -0.68 -8.91 21.48
C GLY A 77 0.53 -8.14 20.96
N LYS A 78 0.67 -7.97 19.64
CA LYS A 78 1.84 -7.29 19.05
C LYS A 78 1.56 -6.70 17.67
N THR A 79 2.24 -5.61 17.38
CA THR A 79 2.35 -5.02 16.04
C THR A 79 3.82 -4.99 15.63
N ILE A 80 4.11 -5.49 14.44
CA ILE A 80 5.46 -5.50 13.85
C ILE A 80 5.46 -4.52 12.67
N ILE A 81 6.35 -3.54 12.69
CA ILE A 81 6.49 -2.53 11.64
C ILE A 81 7.77 -2.81 10.85
N LEU A 82 7.63 -2.98 9.54
CA LEU A 82 8.71 -3.17 8.58
C LEU A 82 8.88 -1.87 7.79
N LYS A 83 10.08 -1.27 7.86
CA LYS A 83 10.43 -0.08 7.09
C LYS A 83 11.38 -0.45 5.95
N PRO A 84 11.15 0.05 4.73
CA PRO A 84 12.07 -0.21 3.63
C PRO A 84 13.46 0.32 3.95
N GLN A 85 14.48 -0.51 3.72
CA GLN A 85 15.90 -0.14 3.87
C GLN A 85 16.57 0.03 2.51
N SER A 86 16.18 -0.81 1.54
CA SER A 86 16.60 -0.75 0.15
C SER A 86 15.46 -1.24 -0.74
N THR A 87 15.55 -0.99 -2.04
CA THR A 87 14.61 -1.55 -3.01
C THR A 87 15.34 -2.11 -4.21
N HIS A 88 14.94 -3.31 -4.63
CA HIS A 88 15.36 -3.91 -5.89
C HIS A 88 14.23 -3.80 -6.93
N ARG A 89 14.59 -3.53 -8.18
CA ARG A 89 13.65 -3.47 -9.31
C ARG A 89 13.95 -4.58 -10.29
N TYR A 90 12.99 -5.46 -10.50
CA TYR A 90 13.07 -6.43 -11.57
C TYR A 90 12.91 -5.71 -12.92
N LYS A 91 13.74 -6.07 -13.91
CA LYS A 91 13.53 -5.65 -15.29
C LYS A 91 12.23 -6.31 -15.78
N SER A 92 11.27 -5.51 -16.23
CA SER A 92 10.07 -6.06 -16.87
C SER A 92 10.45 -6.68 -18.23
N PRO A 93 10.01 -7.90 -18.56
CA PRO A 93 10.37 -8.57 -19.82
C PRO A 93 9.90 -7.86 -21.11
N SER A 94 9.09 -6.81 -21.02
CA SER A 94 8.32 -6.25 -22.15
C SER A 94 8.85 -4.92 -22.71
N ALA A 95 10.11 -4.54 -22.46
CA ALA A 95 10.72 -3.36 -23.07
C ALA A 95 11.55 -3.67 -24.33
N GLU A 96 11.79 -4.95 -24.66
CA GLU A 96 12.52 -5.39 -25.85
C GLU A 96 11.56 -6.05 -26.86
N ALA A 97 10.66 -5.25 -27.41
CA ALA A 97 10.00 -5.59 -28.66
C ALA A 97 9.79 -4.33 -29.48
N LYS A 98 10.80 -3.98 -30.28
CA LYS A 98 10.61 -3.14 -31.46
C LYS A 98 11.62 -3.55 -32.53
N PRO A 99 11.19 -4.11 -33.67
CA PRO A 99 11.94 -3.94 -34.91
C PRO A 99 11.85 -2.48 -35.38
#